data_AF-B5GHE9-F1
#
_entry.id   AF-B5GHE9-F1
#
_cell.length_a   1.000
_cell.length_b   1.000
_cell.length_c   1.000
_cell.angle_alpha   90.00
_cell.angle_beta   90.00
_cell.angle_gamma   90.00
#
_symmetry.space_group_name_H-M   'P 1'
#
loop_
_entity.id
_entity.type
_entity.pdbx_description
1 polymer ?
#
loop_
_entity_poly.entity_id
_entity_poly.type
_entity_poly.pdbx_seq_one_letter_code
_entity_poly.pdbx_strand_id
1 'polypeptide(L)'
;MSLRDHYADYLTQFSESAETQIAHQVSRDGYGTLRGFEIGEDEQGVWAEATVALRGEVVRRWGAEIYKRRNHIITEDGPLDDAAFGADLFSTAVMEDLDTCGRPVG
;
A
#
# COMPACT_ATOMS: atom_id res chain seq x y z
N MET A 1 -13.60 10.77 -19.08
CA MET A 1 -13.68 9.47 -18.40
C MET A 1 -12.40 9.35 -17.60
N SER A 2 -12.49 9.15 -16.28
CA SER A 2 -11.29 9.09 -15.43
C SER A 2 -10.54 7.78 -15.66
N LEU A 3 -9.25 7.73 -15.31
CA LEU A 3 -8.51 6.46 -15.34
C LEU A 3 -9.15 5.46 -14.36
N ARG A 4 -9.68 5.95 -13.24
CA ARG A 4 -10.43 5.12 -12.29
C ARG A 4 -11.65 4.44 -12.91
N ASP A 5 -12.44 5.17 -13.69
CA ASP A 5 -13.60 4.60 -14.37
C ASP A 5 -13.18 3.59 -15.44
N HIS A 6 -12.09 3.89 -16.16
CA HIS A 6 -11.60 3.02 -17.24
C HIS A 6 -11.07 1.67 -16.72
N TYR A 7 -10.44 1.68 -15.54
CA TYR A 7 -9.78 0.53 -14.94
C TYR A 7 -10.48 0.02 -13.66
N ALA A 8 -11.80 0.17 -13.55
CA ALA A 8 -12.55 -0.17 -12.34
C ALA A 8 -12.36 -1.64 -11.89
N ASP A 9 -12.36 -2.59 -12.83
CA ASP A 9 -12.16 -4.02 -12.52
C ASP A 9 -10.76 -4.30 -11.98
N TYR A 10 -9.74 -3.69 -12.61
CA TYR A 10 -8.36 -3.75 -12.17
C TYR A 10 -8.21 -3.21 -10.74
N LEU A 11 -8.79 -2.02 -10.49
CA LEU A 11 -8.68 -1.35 -9.20
C LEU A 11 -9.35 -2.14 -8.08
N THR A 12 -10.49 -2.78 -8.37
CA THR A 12 -11.20 -3.66 -7.42
C THR A 12 -10.33 -4.85 -7.04
N GLN A 13 -9.77 -5.56 -8.04
CA GLN A 13 -8.91 -6.73 -7.79
C GLN A 13 -7.64 -6.35 -7.03
N PHE A 14 -7.03 -5.21 -7.38
CA PHE A 14 -5.85 -4.69 -6.72
C PHE A 14 -6.13 -4.35 -5.26
N SER A 15 -7.19 -3.56 -4.97
CA SER A 15 -7.50 -3.14 -3.60
C SER A 15 -7.85 -4.32 -2.70
N GLU A 16 -8.69 -5.24 -3.16
CA GLU A 16 -9.07 -6.42 -2.37
C GLU A 16 -7.85 -7.26 -1.98
N SER A 17 -6.93 -7.45 -2.92
CA SER A 17 -5.71 -8.24 -2.71
C SER A 17 -4.76 -7.52 -1.77
N ALA A 18 -4.45 -6.24 -2.03
CA ALA A 18 -3.51 -5.46 -1.22
C ALA A 18 -4.02 -5.25 0.21
N GLU A 19 -5.30 -4.90 0.38
CA GLU A 19 -5.90 -4.72 1.71
C GLU A 19 -5.83 -6.00 2.53
N THR A 20 -6.21 -7.14 1.94
CA THR A 20 -6.20 -8.43 2.62
C THR A 20 -4.79 -8.81 3.06
N GLN A 21 -3.82 -8.67 2.17
CA GLN A 21 -2.43 -9.03 2.45
C GLN A 21 -1.83 -8.13 3.54
N ILE A 22 -1.96 -6.81 3.40
CA ILE A 22 -1.41 -5.86 4.36
C ILE A 22 -2.08 -6.05 5.73
N ALA A 23 -3.41 -6.12 5.78
CA ALA A 23 -4.14 -6.30 7.05
C ALA A 23 -3.72 -7.58 7.78
N HIS A 24 -3.56 -8.68 7.04
CA HIS A 24 -3.11 -9.94 7.60
C HIS A 24 -1.67 -9.85 8.13
N GLN A 25 -0.73 -9.34 7.33
CA GLN A 25 0.69 -9.27 7.69
C GLN A 25 0.96 -8.32 8.85
N VAL A 26 0.44 -7.08 8.82
CA VAL A 26 0.68 -6.10 9.91
C VAL A 26 0.12 -6.57 11.26
N SER A 27 -0.96 -7.35 11.22
CA SER A 27 -1.54 -7.95 12.42
C SER A 27 -0.71 -9.13 12.92
N ARG A 28 -0.39 -10.07 12.00
CA ARG A 28 0.36 -11.29 12.27
C ARG A 28 1.76 -11.00 12.84
N ASP A 29 2.48 -10.07 12.24
CA ASP A 29 3.89 -9.81 12.56
C ASP A 29 4.06 -8.75 13.65
N GLY A 30 2.96 -8.29 14.24
CA GLY A 30 3.02 -7.39 15.39
C GLY A 30 3.11 -5.90 15.04
N TYR A 31 3.22 -5.52 13.76
CA TYR A 31 3.42 -4.13 13.34
C TYR A 31 2.29 -3.19 13.77
N GLY A 32 1.03 -3.63 13.69
CA GLY A 32 -0.08 -2.73 13.92
C GLY A 32 -1.41 -3.23 13.39
N THR A 33 -2.20 -2.29 12.87
CA THR A 33 -3.50 -2.56 12.24
C THR A 33 -3.66 -1.66 11.03
N LEU A 34 -4.04 -2.24 9.88
CA LEU A 34 -4.44 -1.47 8.70
C LEU A 34 -5.66 -0.63 9.07
N ARG A 35 -5.56 0.70 8.95
CA ARG A 35 -6.63 1.65 9.26
C ARG A 35 -7.39 2.10 8.03
N GLY A 36 -6.72 2.16 6.89
CA GLY A 36 -7.33 2.59 5.65
C GLY A 36 -6.48 2.19 4.48
N PHE A 37 -7.17 2.00 3.37
CA PHE A 37 -6.60 1.82 2.05
C PHE A 37 -7.42 2.69 1.10
N GLU A 38 -6.74 3.56 0.37
CA GLU A 38 -7.38 4.55 -0.46
C GLU A 38 -6.82 4.49 -1.86
N ILE A 39 -7.71 4.61 -2.85
CA ILE A 39 -7.35 4.81 -4.25
C ILE A 39 -7.77 6.22 -4.64
N GLY A 40 -6.83 6.98 -5.19
CA GLY A 40 -7.07 8.31 -5.71
C GLY A 40 -6.45 8.51 -7.10
N GLU A 41 -6.80 9.61 -7.74
CA GLU A 41 -6.29 9.98 -9.06
C GLU A 41 -5.76 11.41 -9.00
N ASP A 42 -4.59 11.64 -9.59
CA ASP A 42 -3.96 12.93 -9.75
C ASP A 42 -3.40 13.10 -11.17
N GLU A 43 -2.65 14.17 -11.41
CA GLU A 43 -2.07 14.49 -12.73
C GLU A 43 -1.10 13.42 -13.26
N GLN A 44 -0.55 12.56 -12.39
CA GLN A 44 0.39 11.50 -12.76
C GLN A 44 -0.30 10.14 -12.96
N GLY A 45 -1.59 10.03 -12.60
CA GLY A 45 -2.40 8.84 -12.79
C GLY A 45 -3.10 8.38 -11.50
N VAL A 46 -3.37 7.09 -11.40
CA VAL A 46 -4.05 6.49 -10.23
C VAL A 46 -3.01 6.01 -9.23
N TRP A 47 -3.20 6.36 -7.96
CA TRP A 47 -2.35 5.94 -6.85
C TRP A 47 -3.16 5.15 -5.82
N ALA A 48 -2.45 4.27 -5.10
CA ALA A 48 -2.95 3.60 -3.91
C ALA A 48 -2.16 4.07 -2.68
N GLU A 49 -2.86 4.28 -1.56
CA GLU A 49 -2.28 4.63 -0.26
C GLU A 49 -2.75 3.64 0.82
N ALA A 50 -1.81 3.08 1.57
CA ALA A 50 -2.10 2.31 2.78
C ALA A 50 -1.73 3.12 4.02
N THR A 51 -2.62 3.12 5.02
CA THR A 51 -2.40 3.73 6.33
C THR A 51 -2.44 2.67 7.42
N VAL A 52 -1.34 2.51 8.17
CA VAL A 52 -1.22 1.54 9.27
C VAL A 52 -1.06 2.28 10.59
N ALA A 53 -1.91 1.95 11.57
CA ALA A 53 -1.68 2.34 12.96
C ALA A 53 -0.68 1.39 13.60
N LEU A 54 0.51 1.90 13.88
CA LEU A 54 1.62 1.15 14.46
C LEU A 54 1.41 0.92 15.96
N ARG A 55 2.05 -0.13 16.50
CA ARG A 55 1.98 -0.46 17.93
C ARG A 55 3.32 -0.87 18.53
N GLY A 56 3.42 -0.77 19.85
CA GLY A 56 4.51 -1.35 20.63
C GLY A 56 5.89 -0.81 20.27
N GLU A 57 6.86 -1.70 20.10
CA GLU A 57 8.26 -1.34 19.79
C GLU A 57 8.40 -0.68 18.41
N VAL A 58 7.53 -1.01 17.47
CA VAL A 58 7.57 -0.49 16.10
C VAL A 58 7.33 1.02 16.11
N VAL A 59 6.42 1.53 16.95
CA VAL A 59 6.23 2.98 17.16
C VAL A 59 7.53 3.66 17.62
N ARG A 60 8.28 3.02 18.52
CA ARG A 60 9.54 3.58 19.03
C ARG A 60 10.63 3.59 17.97
N ARG A 61 10.71 2.52 17.17
CA ARG A 61 11.70 2.41 16.08
C ARG A 61 11.37 3.36 14.91
N TRP A 62 10.09 3.47 14.57
CA TRP A 62 9.58 4.33 13.49
C TRP A 62 9.58 5.82 13.88
N GLY A 63 9.32 6.13 15.15
CA GLY A 63 9.19 7.49 15.66
C GLY A 63 7.82 8.13 15.41
N ALA A 64 6.82 7.35 14.96
CA ALA A 64 5.44 7.80 14.81
C ALA A 64 4.45 6.65 15.06
N GLU A 65 3.21 7.01 15.38
CA GLU A 65 2.11 6.04 15.58
C GLU A 65 1.41 5.65 14.28
N ILE A 66 1.62 6.42 13.22
CA ILE A 66 0.98 6.21 11.91
C ILE A 66 2.07 6.05 10.86
N TYR A 67 1.96 4.97 10.09
CA TYR A 67 2.69 4.74 8.86
C TYR A 67 1.76 4.99 7.67
N LYS A 68 2.29 5.62 6.63
CA LYS A 68 1.61 5.82 5.35
C LYS A 68 2.55 5.49 4.21
N ARG A 69 2.06 4.78 3.21
CA ARG A 69 2.75 4.59 1.94
C ARG A 69 1.80 4.79 0.78
N ARG A 70 2.26 5.56 -0.20
CA ARG A 70 1.56 5.86 -1.44
C ARG A 70 2.45 5.56 -2.65
N ASN A 71 1.92 4.80 -3.60
CA ASN A 71 2.56 4.54 -4.88
C ASN A 71 1.54 4.76 -6.02
N HIS A 72 1.99 5.24 -7.17
CA HIS A 72 1.21 5.19 -8.41
C HIS A 72 1.16 3.75 -8.93
N ILE A 73 -0.01 3.34 -9.42
CA ILE A 73 -0.31 1.97 -9.89
C ILE A 73 -0.82 1.95 -11.33
N ILE A 74 -1.35 3.09 -11.81
CA ILE A 74 -1.73 3.32 -13.20
C ILE A 74 -1.18 4.68 -13.60
N THR A 75 -0.57 4.76 -14.76
CA THR A 75 -0.08 6.01 -15.39
C THR A 75 -0.88 6.32 -16.65
N GLU A 76 -0.50 7.35 -17.40
CA GLU A 76 -1.11 7.65 -18.71
C GLU A 76 -1.00 6.50 -19.72
N ASP A 77 0.03 5.66 -19.60
CA ASP A 77 0.26 4.50 -20.46
C ASP A 77 -0.52 3.25 -20.02
N GLY A 78 -1.22 3.33 -18.88
CA GLY A 78 -2.00 2.23 -18.29
C GLY A 78 -1.40 1.68 -16.99
N PRO A 79 -1.89 0.51 -16.52
CA PRO A 79 -1.41 -0.15 -15.32
C PRO A 79 0.08 -0.49 -15.42
N LEU A 80 0.83 -0.27 -14.35
CA LEU A 80 2.26 -0.60 -14.30
C LEU A 80 2.49 -2.12 -14.33
N ASP A 81 1.57 -2.87 -13.72
CA ASP A 81 1.63 -4.31 -13.53
C ASP A 81 0.22 -4.90 -13.55
N ASP A 82 0.10 -6.23 -13.75
CA ASP A 82 -1.14 -6.97 -13.50
C ASP A 82 -1.65 -6.75 -12.06
N ALA A 83 -2.97 -6.69 -11.85
CA ALA A 83 -3.54 -6.26 -10.56
C ALA A 83 -3.06 -7.09 -9.36
N ALA A 84 -3.02 -8.41 -9.50
CA ALA A 84 -2.56 -9.31 -8.43
C ALA A 84 -1.06 -9.13 -8.14
N PHE A 85 -0.24 -9.03 -9.19
CA PHE A 85 1.21 -8.85 -9.03
C PHE A 85 1.54 -7.47 -8.46
N GLY A 86 0.88 -6.41 -8.94
CA GLY A 86 1.01 -5.06 -8.39
C GLY A 86 0.60 -5.00 -6.92
N ALA A 87 -0.46 -5.71 -6.52
CA ALA A 87 -0.88 -5.78 -5.13
C ALA A 87 0.15 -6.49 -4.24
N ASP A 88 0.76 -7.58 -4.73
CA ASP A 88 1.85 -8.29 -4.05
C ASP A 88 3.07 -7.37 -3.87
N LEU A 89 3.47 -6.65 -4.92
CA LEU A 89 4.58 -5.69 -4.87
C LEU A 89 4.32 -4.56 -3.88
N PHE A 90 3.12 -3.98 -3.92
CA PHE A 90 2.73 -2.90 -3.02
C PHE A 90 2.73 -3.36 -1.56
N SER A 91 2.16 -4.54 -1.28
CA SER A 91 2.11 -5.12 0.07
C SER A 91 3.49 -5.47 0.60
N THR A 92 4.35 -6.05 -0.26
CA THR A 92 5.75 -6.34 0.06
C THR A 92 6.50 -5.07 0.43
N ALA A 93 6.35 -4.02 -0.37
CA ALA A 93 7.02 -2.75 -0.11
C ALA A 93 6.54 -2.11 1.21
N VAL A 94 5.27 -2.30 1.59
CA VAL A 94 4.79 -1.90 2.92
C VAL A 94 5.49 -2.68 4.03
N MET A 95 5.63 -4.00 3.89
CA MET A 95 6.31 -4.80 4.92
C MET A 95 7.79 -4.48 5.02
N GLU A 96 8.48 -4.30 3.89
CA GLU A 96 9.89 -3.92 3.85
C GLU A 96 10.14 -2.57 4.55
N ASP A 97 9.29 -1.59 4.31
CA ASP A 97 9.37 -0.31 5.02
C ASP A 97 9.26 -0.56 6.53
N LEU A 98 8.24 -1.28 6.99
CA LEU A 98 8.01 -1.57 8.41
C LEU A 98 9.16 -2.36 9.06
N ASP A 99 9.70 -3.37 8.36
CA ASP A 99 10.84 -4.18 8.79
C ASP A 99 12.09 -3.32 9.01
N THR A 100 12.37 -2.44 8.04
CA THR A 100 13.55 -1.57 8.03
C THR A 100 13.37 -0.28 8.83
N CYS A 101 12.14 0.00 9.24
CA CYS A 101 11.73 1.29 9.77
C CYS A 101 12.07 2.47 8.83
N GLY A 102 11.88 2.27 7.52
CA GLY A 102 12.14 3.28 6.48
C GLY A 102 13.63 3.57 6.25
N ARG A 103 14.53 2.70 6.71
CA ARG A 103 15.97 2.81 6.48
C ARG A 103 16.36 1.99 5.24
N PRO A 104 17.16 2.51 4.31
CA PRO A 104 17.66 1.70 3.20
C PRO A 104 18.46 0.52 3.75
N VAL A 105 18.18 -0.69 3.25
CA VAL A 105 19.05 -1.86 3.42
C VAL A 105 20.37 -1.54 2.71
N GLY A 106 21.44 -1.41 3.49
CA GLY A 106 22.79 -1.12 3.01
C GLY A 106 23.54 -2.36 2.54
#